data_AF-A0A7M1B566-F1
#
_entry.id   AF-A0A7M1B566-F1
#
_cell.length_a   1.000
_cell.length_b   1.000
_cell.length_c   1.000
_cell.angle_alpha   90.00
_cell.angle_beta   90.00
_cell.angle_gamma   90.00
#
_symmetry.space_group_name_H-M   'P 1'
#
loop_
_entity.id
_entity.type
_entity.pdbx_description
1 polymer ?
#
loop_
_entity_poly.entity_id
_entity_poly.type
_entity_poly.pdbx_seq_one_letter_code
_entity_poly.pdbx_strand_id
1 'polypeptide(L)'
;MSRPFLIQLAHESINEVFQARNLIDKDALLKQYPPLQESVVMTLKIIVDDEVRGYYEDIATKPLIDNIINGAKIAAFEDTNSEPLTLSEYLEAEIELSLQTPEGVISHRA
;
A
#
# COMPACT_ATOMS: atom_id res chain seq x y z
N MET A 1 -17.46 7.78 2.30
CA MET A 1 -16.59 8.20 1.19
C MET A 1 -15.91 6.95 0.67
N SER A 2 -16.09 6.62 -0.61
CA SER A 2 -15.56 5.37 -1.17
C SER A 2 -14.05 5.50 -1.33
N ARG A 3 -13.26 4.80 -0.50
CA ARG A 3 -11.80 4.73 -0.64
C ARG A 3 -11.47 4.03 -1.96
N PRO A 4 -10.44 4.48 -2.71
CA PRO A 4 -9.96 3.72 -3.86
C PRO A 4 -9.59 2.31 -3.44
N PHE A 5 -9.98 1.33 -4.25
CA PHE A 5 -9.76 -0.08 -3.96
C PHE A 5 -8.29 -0.40 -3.63
N LEU A 6 -7.34 0.23 -4.30
CA LEU A 6 -5.90 0.04 -4.08
C LEU A 6 -5.44 0.51 -2.69
N ILE A 7 -5.99 1.63 -2.20
CA ILE A 7 -5.69 2.11 -0.84
C ILE A 7 -6.35 1.22 0.20
N GLN A 8 -7.57 0.75 -0.06
CA GLN A 8 -8.21 -0.23 0.81
C GLN A 8 -7.35 -1.50 0.93
N LEU A 9 -6.81 -1.99 -0.19
CA LEU A 9 -5.91 -3.15 -0.20
C LEU A 9 -4.64 -2.91 0.61
N ALA A 10 -4.04 -1.71 0.52
CA ALA A 10 -2.90 -1.32 1.35
C ALA A 10 -3.24 -1.35 2.84
N HIS A 11 -4.38 -0.75 3.24
CA HIS A 11 -4.84 -0.79 4.63
C HIS A 11 -5.09 -2.21 5.12
N GLU A 12 -5.77 -3.03 4.33
CA GLU A 12 -6.03 -4.43 4.67
C GLU A 12 -4.72 -5.18 4.87
N SER A 13 -3.70 -4.91 4.03
CA SER A 13 -2.39 -5.55 4.12
C SER A 13 -1.66 -5.21 5.42
N ILE A 14 -1.74 -3.97 5.87
CA ILE A 14 -1.18 -3.56 7.16
C ILE A 14 -1.98 -4.20 8.32
N ASN A 15 -3.31 -4.23 8.19
CA ASN A 15 -4.19 -4.83 9.20
C ASN A 15 -3.98 -6.34 9.34
N GLU A 16 -3.63 -7.05 8.26
CA GLU A 16 -3.23 -8.48 8.32
C GLU A 16 -2.08 -8.72 9.30
N VAL A 17 -1.09 -7.81 9.32
CA VAL A 17 0.07 -7.89 10.23
C VAL A 17 -0.37 -7.64 11.66
N PHE A 18 -1.17 -6.58 11.91
CA PHE A 18 -1.70 -6.30 13.24
C PHE A 18 -2.59 -7.41 13.79
N GLN A 19 -3.39 -8.07 12.93
CA GLN A 19 -4.29 -9.16 13.32
C GLN A 19 -3.62 -10.55 13.28
N ALA A 20 -2.39 -10.65 12.77
CA ALA A 20 -1.70 -11.90 12.48
C ALA A 20 -2.58 -12.91 11.69
N ARG A 21 -3.33 -12.41 10.70
CA ARG A 21 -4.27 -13.19 9.88
C ARG A 21 -4.16 -12.79 8.42
N ASN A 22 -4.24 -13.77 7.52
CA ASN A 22 -4.39 -13.49 6.09
C ASN A 22 -5.87 -13.19 5.80
N LEU A 23 -6.14 -11.95 5.42
CA LEU A 23 -7.45 -11.42 5.03
C LEU A 23 -7.58 -11.30 3.51
N ILE A 24 -6.47 -11.17 2.79
CA ILE A 24 -6.43 -10.85 1.36
C ILE A 24 -6.33 -12.13 0.53
N ASP A 25 -7.36 -12.41 -0.26
CA ASP A 25 -7.36 -13.47 -1.28
C ASP A 25 -6.83 -12.93 -2.61
N LYS A 26 -5.53 -13.06 -2.83
CA LYS A 26 -4.85 -12.58 -4.04
C LYS A 26 -5.43 -13.20 -5.32
N ASP A 27 -5.76 -14.48 -5.31
CA ASP A 27 -6.27 -15.20 -6.48
C ASP A 27 -7.67 -14.70 -6.88
N ALA A 28 -8.53 -14.44 -5.89
CA ALA A 28 -9.84 -13.85 -6.12
C ALA A 28 -9.76 -12.42 -6.66
N LEU A 29 -8.78 -11.63 -6.21
CA LEU A 29 -8.57 -10.26 -6.66
C LEU A 29 -8.02 -10.18 -8.08
N LEU A 30 -7.05 -11.04 -8.42
CA LEU A 30 -6.51 -11.10 -9.78
C LEU A 30 -7.56 -11.51 -10.81
N LYS A 31 -8.51 -12.38 -10.43
CA LYS A 31 -9.65 -12.74 -11.29
C LYS A 31 -10.64 -11.60 -11.51
N GLN A 32 -10.86 -10.77 -10.50
CA GLN A 32 -11.78 -9.64 -10.57
C GLN A 32 -11.15 -8.42 -11.25
N TYR A 33 -9.84 -8.22 -11.07
CA TYR A 33 -9.10 -7.07 -11.57
C TYR A 33 -7.80 -7.52 -12.26
N PRO A 34 -7.87 -7.97 -13.53
CA PRO A 34 -6.69 -8.35 -14.32
C PRO A 34 -5.55 -7.30 -14.39
N PRO A 35 -5.81 -5.97 -14.41
CA PRO A 35 -4.75 -4.96 -14.43
C PRO A 35 -3.82 -4.99 -13.20
N LEU A 36 -4.24 -5.62 -12.10
CA LEU A 36 -3.39 -5.77 -10.91
C LEU A 36 -2.19 -6.69 -11.12
N GLN A 37 -2.17 -7.45 -12.22
CA GLN A 37 -1.05 -8.29 -12.60
C GLN A 37 0.05 -7.51 -13.35
N GLU A 38 -0.24 -6.29 -13.79
CA GLU A 38 0.72 -5.44 -14.50
C GLU A 38 1.80 -4.92 -13.55
N SER A 39 3.02 -4.79 -14.07
CA SER A 39 4.13 -4.17 -13.36
C SER A 39 4.19 -2.68 -13.70
N VAL A 40 3.89 -1.83 -12.74
CA VAL A 40 3.95 -0.37 -12.87
C VAL A 40 4.76 0.22 -11.73
N VAL A 41 5.40 1.36 -11.99
CA VAL A 41 6.16 2.05 -10.96
C VAL A 41 5.17 2.60 -9.94
N MET A 42 5.43 2.31 -8.66
CA MET A 42 4.58 2.72 -7.56
C MET A 42 5.42 3.33 -6.45
N THR A 43 4.88 4.38 -5.84
CA THR A 43 5.30 4.83 -4.51
C THR A 43 4.14 4.74 -3.52
N LEU A 44 4.45 4.33 -2.30
CA LEU A 44 3.53 4.25 -1.19
C LEU A 44 4.14 4.99 0.00
N LYS A 45 3.38 5.93 0.55
CA LYS A 45 3.75 6.72 1.72
C LYS A 45 2.70 6.56 2.80
N ILE A 46 3.16 6.35 4.02
CA ILE A 46 2.33 6.37 5.21
C ILE A 46 2.59 7.68 5.93
N ILE A 47 1.54 8.45 6.15
CA ILE A 47 1.60 9.78 6.74
C ILE A 47 0.81 9.75 8.04
N VAL A 48 1.40 10.21 9.13
CA VAL A 48 0.73 10.34 10.44
C VAL A 48 1.08 11.73 10.96
N ASP A 49 0.08 12.51 11.37
CA ASP A 49 0.26 13.89 11.82
C ASP A 49 1.09 14.77 10.83
N ASP A 50 0.84 14.61 9.53
CA ASP A 50 1.56 15.25 8.42
C ASP A 50 3.07 14.90 8.29
N GLU A 51 3.55 13.91 9.05
CA GLU A 51 4.90 13.37 8.94
C GLU A 51 4.92 12.02 8.20
N VAL A 52 5.92 11.81 7.34
CA VAL A 52 6.10 10.52 6.65
C VAL A 52 6.68 9.51 7.66
N ARG A 53 5.87 8.53 8.04
CA ARG A 53 6.23 7.43 8.95
C ARG A 53 6.58 6.13 8.23
N GLY A 54 6.45 6.11 6.91
CA GLY A 54 6.79 4.96 6.10
C GLY A 54 6.89 5.32 4.63
N TYR A 55 7.92 4.83 3.96
CA TYR A 55 8.09 4.97 2.52
C TYR A 55 8.39 3.64 1.85
N TYR A 56 7.74 3.39 0.72
CA TYR A 56 8.07 2.31 -0.18
C TYR A 56 8.01 2.79 -1.62
N GLU A 57 8.96 2.32 -2.42
CA GLU A 57 9.01 2.54 -3.85
C GLU A 57 9.39 1.25 -4.55
N ASP A 58 8.74 1.00 -5.68
CA ASP A 58 9.13 -0.04 -6.59
C ASP A 58 9.16 0.46 -8.02
N ILE A 59 10.26 0.15 -8.70
CA ILE A 59 10.53 0.52 -10.08
C ILE A 59 9.92 -0.48 -11.07
N ALA A 60 8.66 -0.89 -10.83
CA ALA A 60 7.91 -1.86 -11.63
C ALA A 60 8.58 -3.25 -11.71
N THR A 61 9.16 -3.73 -10.61
CA THR A 61 9.79 -5.06 -10.58
C THR A 61 8.80 -6.17 -10.25
N LYS A 62 7.66 -5.81 -9.65
CA LYS A 62 6.63 -6.76 -9.19
C LYS A 62 5.24 -6.44 -9.77
N PRO A 63 4.34 -7.43 -9.81
CA PRO A 63 2.93 -7.19 -10.10
C PRO A 63 2.34 -6.17 -9.13
N LEU A 64 1.48 -5.28 -9.61
CA LEU A 64 0.86 -4.21 -8.83
C LEU A 64 0.26 -4.72 -7.52
N ILE A 65 -0.45 -5.86 -7.53
CA ILE A 65 -1.03 -6.44 -6.32
C ILE A 65 0.02 -6.77 -5.25
N ASP A 66 1.12 -7.41 -5.63
CA ASP A 66 2.19 -7.78 -4.72
C ASP A 66 2.93 -6.55 -4.25
N ASN A 67 3.03 -5.54 -5.11
CA ASN A 67 3.66 -4.29 -4.81
C ASN A 67 2.86 -3.50 -3.76
N ILE A 68 1.53 -3.47 -3.86
CA ILE A 68 0.67 -2.83 -2.86
C ILE A 68 0.76 -3.58 -1.54
N ILE A 69 0.58 -4.91 -1.58
CA ILE A 69 0.48 -5.72 -0.36
C ILE A 69 1.80 -5.73 0.39
N ASN A 70 2.90 -6.03 -0.30
CA ASN A 70 4.21 -6.10 0.32
C ASN A 70 4.73 -4.68 0.62
N GLY A 71 4.52 -3.73 -0.30
CA GLY A 71 4.95 -2.35 -0.12
C GLY A 71 4.31 -1.68 1.08
N ALA A 72 3.01 -1.89 1.31
CA ALA A 72 2.32 -1.37 2.48
C ALA A 72 2.89 -1.96 3.79
N LYS A 73 3.17 -3.27 3.81
CA LYS A 73 3.78 -3.94 4.97
C LYS A 73 5.21 -3.46 5.22
N ILE A 74 6.01 -3.32 4.17
CA ILE A 74 7.38 -2.83 4.25
C ILE A 74 7.40 -1.38 4.74
N ALA A 75 6.60 -0.50 4.13
CA ALA A 75 6.50 0.90 4.56
C ALA A 75 6.06 1.01 6.02
N ALA A 76 5.14 0.16 6.46
CA ALA A 76 4.62 0.21 7.84
C ALA A 76 5.58 -0.38 8.88
N PHE A 77 6.31 -1.45 8.57
CA PHE A 77 7.01 -2.23 9.61
C PHE A 77 8.50 -2.50 9.34
N GLU A 78 8.95 -2.38 8.09
CA GLU A 78 10.31 -2.75 7.68
C GLU A 78 11.10 -1.56 7.09
N ASP A 79 10.55 -0.34 7.11
CA ASP A 79 11.27 0.86 6.70
C ASP A 79 12.40 1.16 7.69
N THR A 80 13.65 1.10 7.23
CA THR A 80 14.84 1.33 8.06
C THR A 80 14.98 2.77 8.56
N ASN A 81 14.26 3.71 7.93
CA ASN A 81 14.32 5.13 8.30
C ASN A 81 13.27 5.53 9.33
N SER A 82 12.32 4.65 9.60
CA SER A 82 11.16 4.90 10.44
C SER A 82 11.01 3.80 11.49
N GLU A 83 10.36 4.10 12.61
CA GLU A 83 9.99 3.03 13.54
C GLU A 83 8.76 2.28 13.03
N PRO A 84 8.63 0.97 13.32
CA PRO A 84 7.46 0.21 12.95
C PRO A 84 6.18 0.88 13.46
N LEU A 85 5.21 1.03 12.57
CA LEU A 85 3.93 1.69 12.82
C LEU A 85 3.20 0.99 13.97
N THR A 86 2.82 1.78 14.98
CA THR A 86 1.98 1.29 16.07
C THR A 86 0.51 1.30 15.68
N LEU A 87 -0.31 0.53 16.42
CA LEU A 87 -1.75 0.49 16.16
C LEU A 87 -2.40 1.87 16.32
N SER A 88 -1.93 2.67 17.29
CA SER A 88 -2.42 4.03 17.52
C SER A 88 -2.12 4.95 16.33
N GLU A 89 -0.90 4.89 15.81
CA GLU A 89 -0.51 5.66 14.63
C GLU A 89 -1.29 5.20 13.39
N TYR A 90 -1.49 3.90 13.21
CA TYR A 90 -2.27 3.35 12.10
C TYR A 90 -3.73 3.86 12.07
N LEU A 91 -4.34 4.11 13.24
CA LEU A 91 -5.72 4.61 13.31
C LEU A 91 -5.85 6.05 12.77
N GLU A 92 -4.78 6.84 12.89
CA GLU A 92 -4.70 8.23 12.40
C GLU A 92 -3.90 8.32 11.08
N ALA A 93 -3.38 7.20 10.58
CA ALA A 93 -2.52 7.16 9.41
C ALA A 93 -3.32 7.34 8.12
N GLU A 94 -2.79 8.19 7.24
CA GLU A 94 -3.21 8.34 5.86
C GLU A 94 -2.22 7.64 4.94
N ILE A 95 -2.75 6.92 3.95
CA ILE A 95 -1.93 6.24 2.96
C ILE A 95 -2.00 7.01 1.66
N GLU A 96 -0.85 7.50 1.21
CA GLU A 96 -0.68 8.08 -0.12
C GLU A 96 -0.07 7.05 -1.06
N LEU A 97 -0.81 6.68 -2.10
CA LEU A 97 -0.39 5.76 -3.13
C LEU A 97 -0.29 6.50 -4.47
N SER A 98 0.88 6.44 -5.11
CA SER A 98 1.09 7.01 -6.43
C SER A 98 1.54 5.94 -7.41
N LEU A 99 0.93 5.96 -8.59
CA LEU A 99 1.22 5.07 -9.71
C LEU A 99 1.72 5.89 -10.88
N GLN A 100 2.83 5.49 -11.46
CA GLN A 100 3.34 6.09 -12.68
C GLN A 100 2.95 5.21 -13.86
N THR A 101 2.06 5.74 -14.67
CA THR A 101 1.57 5.13 -15.91
C THR A 101 2.15 5.85 -17.11
N PRO A 102 2.08 5.27 -18.33
CA PRO A 102 2.49 5.95 -19.55
C PRO A 102 1.74 7.27 -19.80
N GLU A 103 0.51 7.41 -19.28
CA GLU A 103 -0.33 8.60 -19.43
C GLU A 103 -0.04 9.67 -18.38
N GLY A 104 0.69 9.35 -17.32
CA GLY A 104 1.06 10.28 -16.25
C GLY A 104 1.12 9.62 -14.87
N VAL A 105 1.37 10.45 -13.85
CA VAL A 105 1.38 10.03 -12.45
C VAL A 105 -0.01 10.22 -11.86
N ILE A 106 -0.58 9.16 -11.31
CA ILE A 106 -1.86 9.16 -10.61
C ILE A 106 -1.55 8.97 -9.14
N SER A 107 -1.89 9.94 -8.29
CA SER A 107 -1.72 9.85 -6.85
C SER A 107 -3.05 9.97 -6.11
N HIS A 108 -3.19 9.26 -5.00
CA HIS A 108 -4.34 9.36 -4.12
C HIS A 108 -3.91 9.19 -2.66
N ARG A 109 -4.50 9.98 -1.76
CA ARG A 109 -4.26 10.00 -0.32
C ARG A 109 -5.60 9.85 0.41
N ALA A 110 -5.74 8.86 1.31
CA ALA A 110 -6.99 8.58 2.03
C ALA A 110 -6.80 7.70 3.29
#